data_AF-A0A9W5YAD0-F1
#
_entry.id   AF-A0A9W5YAD0-F1
#
_cell.length_a   1.000
_cell.length_b   1.000
_cell.length_c   1.000
_cell.angle_alpha   90.00
_cell.angle_beta   90.00
_cell.angle_gamma   90.00
#
_symmetry.space_group_name_H-M   'P 1'
#
loop_
_entity.id
_entity.type
_entity.pdbx_description
1 polymer ?
#
loop_
_entity_poly.entity_id
_entity_poly.type
_entity_poly.pdbx_seq_one_letter_code
_entity_poly.pdbx_strand_id
1 'polypeptide(L)' 'MMKKVISKFKTSGGKHCITNALKQVFQYFDFPITEEMIFGIGSGLSFVYINLQQSPLVSGRIKPFDLVLTITLVDMQ' A
#
# COMPACT_ATOMS: atom_id res chain seq x y z
N MET A 1 13.52 31.92 -20.21
CA MET A 1 13.06 30.73 -19.45
C MET A 1 13.98 30.53 -18.26
N MET A 2 13.48 30.68 -17.04
CA MET A 2 14.28 30.42 -15.83
C MET A 2 14.38 28.91 -15.59
N LYS A 3 15.61 28.40 -15.53
CA LYS A 3 15.90 27.00 -15.23
C LYS A 3 15.78 26.81 -13.72
N LYS A 4 14.70 26.17 -13.25
CA LYS A 4 14.52 25.84 -11.83
C LYS A 4 15.25 24.53 -11.55
N VAL A 5 16.41 24.62 -10.92
CA VAL A 5 17.21 23.44 -10.52
C VAL A 5 16.84 23.05 -9.10
N ILE A 6 16.47 21.79 -8.91
CA ILE A 6 16.19 21.21 -7.59
C ILE A 6 17.52 20.74 -7.01
N SER A 7 18.03 21.44 -5.99
CA SER A 7 19.31 21.12 -5.34
C SER A 7 19.15 19.93 -4.39
N LYS A 8 20.13 19.02 -4.33
CA LYS A 8 20.13 17.82 -3.44
C LYS A 8 19.12 16.72 -3.80
N PHE A 9 18.47 16.77 -4.97
CA PHE A 9 17.71 15.63 -5.46
C PHE A 9 18.64 14.47 -5.83
N LYS A 10 18.53 13.34 -5.13
CA LYS A 10 19.31 12.13 -5.42
C LYS A 10 18.45 11.15 -6.21
N THR A 11 18.88 10.84 -7.42
CA THR A 11 18.24 9.79 -8.23
C THR A 11 18.63 8.42 -7.72
N SER A 12 17.65 7.52 -7.58
CA SER A 12 17.88 6.12 -7.21
C SER A 12 17.14 5.18 -8.15
N GLY A 13 17.73 4.02 -8.42
CA GLY A 13 17.02 2.91 -9.04
C GLY A 13 16.06 2.25 -8.05
N GLY A 14 14.94 1.74 -8.55
CA GLY A 14 13.97 0.98 -7.78
C GLY A 14 13.23 -0.03 -8.65
N LYS A 15 12.43 -0.90 -8.02
CA LYS A 15 11.72 -2.00 -8.69
C LYS A 15 10.37 -1.57 -9.25
N HIS A 16 9.69 -0.59 -8.64
CA HIS A 16 8.43 -0.06 -9.16
C HIS A 16 8.47 1.46 -9.32
N CYS A 17 7.90 1.95 -10.43
CA CYS A 17 7.92 3.37 -10.77
C CYS A 17 7.32 4.25 -9.67
N ILE A 18 6.20 3.82 -9.07
CA ILE A 18 5.48 4.58 -8.06
C ILE A 18 6.26 4.63 -6.73
N THR A 19 6.69 3.49 -6.21
CA THR A 19 7.39 3.39 -4.91
C THR A 19 8.76 4.05 -4.96
N ASN A 20 9.48 3.92 -6.07
CA ASN A 20 10.77 4.57 -6.25
C ASN A 20 10.65 6.10 -6.39
N ALA A 21 9.61 6.59 -7.08
CA ALA A 21 9.36 8.03 -7.16
C ALA A 21 9.06 8.62 -5.77
N LEU A 22 8.21 7.95 -4.98
CA LEU A 22 7.91 8.35 -3.61
C LEU A 22 9.16 8.33 -2.73
N LYS A 23 9.97 7.26 -2.80
CA LYS A 23 11.24 7.14 -2.06
C LYS A 23 12.15 8.34 -2.32
N GLN A 24 12.31 8.75 -3.57
CA GLN A 24 13.16 9.89 -3.93
C GLN A 24 12.62 11.22 -3.38
N VAL A 25 11.29 11.39 -3.35
CA VAL A 25 10.66 12.56 -2.72
C VAL A 25 10.89 12.57 -1.22
N PHE A 26 10.65 11.47 -0.51
CA PHE A 26 10.90 11.40 0.93
C PHE A 26 12.37 11.64 1.28
N GLN A 27 13.29 11.04 0.51
CA GLN A 27 14.72 11.25 0.67
C GLN A 27 15.14 12.72 0.43
N TYR A 28 14.45 13.43 -0.47
CA TYR A 28 14.67 14.86 -0.70
C TYR A 28 14.27 15.72 0.52
N PHE A 29 13.28 15.30 1.29
CA PHE A 29 12.83 15.97 2.52
C PHE A 29 13.52 15.44 3.79
N ASP A 30 14.65 14.73 3.65
CA ASP A 30 15.40 14.14 4.76
C ASP A 30 14.58 13.13 5.60
N PHE A 31 13.58 12.48 4.98
CA PHE A 31 12.84 11.36 5.57
C PHE A 31 13.32 10.03 4.94
N PRO A 32 14.22 9.29 5.60
CA PRO A 32 14.72 8.02 5.06
C PRO A 32 13.64 6.93 5.21
N ILE A 33 12.97 6.59 4.11
CA ILE A 33 12.04 5.46 4.01
C ILE A 33 12.47 4.54 2.88
N THR A 34 12.38 3.23 3.09
CA THR A 34 12.77 2.25 2.06
C THR A 34 11.65 2.03 1.04
N GLU A 35 12.01 1.50 -0.12
CA GLU A 35 11.01 1.21 -1.17
C GLU A 35 10.03 0.13 -0.71
N GLU A 36 10.52 -0.85 0.05
CA GLU A 36 9.75 -1.95 0.64
C GLU A 36 8.74 -1.43 1.67
N MET A 37 9.10 -0.41 2.46
CA MET A 37 8.17 0.21 3.41
C MET A 37 7.05 0.96 2.69
N ILE A 38 7.37 1.75 1.67
CA ILE A 38 6.37 2.44 0.84
C ILE A 38 5.48 1.41 0.14
N PHE A 39 6.07 0.33 -0.37
CA PHE A 39 5.35 -0.77 -0.98
C PHE A 39 4.39 -1.42 0.03
N GLY A 40 4.85 -1.71 1.25
CA GLY A 40 4.03 -2.29 2.31
C GLY A 40 2.86 -1.40 2.76
N ILE A 41 3.08 -0.08 2.84
CA ILE A 41 2.02 0.90 3.15
C ILE A 41 1.02 0.98 1.98
N GLY A 42 1.52 1.02 0.75
CA GLY A 42 0.72 1.12 -0.47
C GLY A 42 -0.01 -0.16 -0.86
N SER A 43 0.49 -1.33 -0.45
CA SER A 43 -0.16 -2.63 -0.67
C SER A 43 -1.38 -2.86 0.23
N GLY A 44 -1.65 -1.90 1.13
CA GLY A 44 -2.80 -1.94 2.03
C GLY A 44 -2.58 -2.89 3.20
N LEU A 45 -2.78 -2.36 4.40
CA LEU A 45 -3.10 -3.14 5.60
C LEU A 45 -4.44 -3.89 5.38
N SER A 46 -4.45 -4.88 4.52
CA SER A 46 -5.53 -5.86 4.41
C SER A 46 -4.93 -7.25 4.62
N PHE A 47 -4.39 -7.48 5.82
CA PHE A 47 -4.25 -8.85 6.29
C PHE A 47 -5.62 -9.28 6.82
N VAL A 48 -6.29 -10.17 6.10
CA VAL A 48 -7.48 -10.85 6.60
C VAL A 48 -6.99 -12.03 7.44
N TYR A 49 -7.26 -12.00 8.74
CA TYR A 49 -7.12 -13.18 9.58
C TYR A 49 -8.32 -14.11 9.31
N ILE A 50 -8.08 -15.19 8.56
CA ILE A 50 -9.10 -16.21 8.28
C ILE A 50 -8.82 -17.42 9.16
N ASN A 51 -9.71 -17.70 10.11
CA ASN A 51 -9.73 -18.98 10.80
C ASN A 51 -10.46 -20.01 9.92
N LEU A 52 -9.68 -20.80 9.17
CA LEU A 52 -10.19 -21.82 8.24
C LEU A 52 -10.97 -22.96 8.92
N GLN A 53 -10.91 -23.09 10.25
CA GLN A 53 -11.67 -24.13 10.95
C GLN A 53 -13.15 -23.80 11.10
N GLN A 54 -13.56 -22.53 10.97
CA GLN A 54 -14.94 -22.10 11.26
C GLN A 54 -15.57 -21.12 10.24
N SER A 55 -14.83 -20.58 9.26
CA SER A 55 -15.41 -19.62 8.31
C SER A 55 -15.65 -20.21 6.91
N PRO A 56 -16.83 -20.00 6.31
CA PRO A 56 -17.07 -20.37 4.92
C PRO A 56 -16.21 -19.50 4.00
N LEU A 57 -15.51 -20.15 3.06
CA LEU A 57 -14.65 -19.46 2.10
C LEU A 57 -15.51 -18.65 1.10
N VAL A 58 -15.62 -17.34 1.30
CA VAL A 58 -16.23 -16.43 0.33
C VAL A 58 -15.12 -15.66 -0.39
N SER A 59 -14.74 -16.15 -1.57
CA SER A 59 -13.77 -15.48 -2.44
C SER A 59 -14.49 -14.74 -3.57
N GLY A 60 -14.55 -13.41 -3.48
CA GLY A 60 -15.04 -12.53 -4.54
C GLY A 60 -14.12 -11.32 -4.72
N ARG A 61 -14.09 -10.74 -5.93
CA ARG A 61 -13.36 -9.48 -6.22
C ARG A 61 -14.11 -8.27 -5.64
N ILE A 62 -14.23 -8.23 -4.34
CA ILE A 62 -14.89 -7.16 -3.59
C ILE A 62 -13.84 -6.43 -2.74
N LYS A 63 -13.97 -5.10 -2.64
CA LYS A 63 -13.04 -4.27 -1.85
C LYS A 63 -13.09 -4.75 -0.39
N PRO A 64 -11.96 -4.80 0.33
CA PRO A 64 -11.89 -5.42 1.65
C PRO A 64 -12.88 -4.83 2.67
N PHE A 65 -13.17 -3.54 2.61
CA PHE A 65 -14.13 -2.88 3.50
C PHE A 65 -15.59 -3.29 3.25
N ASP A 66 -15.96 -3.55 1.99
CA ASP A 66 -17.30 -4.04 1.64
C ASP A 66 -17.47 -5.54 1.99
N LEU A 67 -16.34 -6.27 2.04
CA LEU A 67 -16.26 -7.68 2.40
C LEU A 67 -16.60 -7.91 3.89
N VAL A 68 -16.12 -7.04 4.78
CA VAL A 68 -16.45 -7.09 6.23
C VAL A 68 -17.95 -6.90 6.46
N LEU A 69 -18.58 -5.95 5.75
CA LEU A 69 -20.01 -5.69 5.88
C LEU A 69 -20.85 -6.91 5.44
N THR A 70 -20.44 -7.57 4.36
CA THR A 70 -21.13 -8.76 3.82
C THR A 70 -21.05 -9.94 4.78
N ILE A 71 -19.90 -10.19 5.40
CA ILE A 71 -19.73 -11.29 6.38
C ILE A 71 -20.58 -11.04 7.62
N THR A 72 -20.57 -9.82 8.19
CA THR A 72 -21.38 -9.50 9.37
C THR A 72 -22.90 -9.60 9.13
N LEU A 73 -23.34 -9.39 7.88
CA LEU A 73 -24.76 -9.52 7.53
C LEU A 73 -25.19 -10.98 7.34
N VAL A 74 -24.28 -11.86 6.90
CA VAL A 74 -24.55 -13.30 6.76
C VAL A 74 -24.51 -14.02 8.11
N ASP A 75 -23.69 -13.57 9.08
CA ASP A 75 -23.70 -14.09 10.46
C ASP A 75 -24.92 -13.64 11.29
N MET A 76 -25.72 -12.69 10.78
CA MET A 76 -26.93 -12.15 11.43
C MET A 76 -28.24 -12.77 10.93
N GLN A 77 -28.18 -13.80 10.06
CA GLN A 77 -29.32 -14.64 9.64
C GLN A 77 -29.16 -16.08 10.11
#